data_AF-A0A3P6E0Z3-F1
#
_entry.id   AF-A0A3P6E0Z3-F1
#
_cell.length_a   1.000
_cell.length_b   1.000
_cell.length_c   1.000
_cell.angle_alpha   90.00
_cell.angle_beta   90.00
_cell.angle_gamma   90.00
#
_symmetry.space_group_name_H-M   'P 1'
#
loop_
_entity.id
_entity.type
_entity.pdbx_description
1 polymer ?
#
loop_
_entity_poly.entity_id
_entity_poly.type
_entity_poly.pdbx_seq_one_letter_code
_entity_poly.pdbx_strand_id
1 'polypeptide(L)'
;MIPISFSIARDIPATEPEWRIIPLRHFNPIGAHESGRIGEYSKGIPNNLMTYIQQVPVGRFPELNVFGHDYPTQDGSAIHGTLYALSNHLCLSGFLLF
;
A
#
# COMPACT_ATOMS: atom_id res chain seq x y z
N MET A 1 12.75 -1.77 12.16
CA MET A 1 12.66 -0.47 11.46
C MET A 1 11.50 0.28 12.09
N ILE A 2 11.77 1.33 12.86
CA ILE A 2 10.72 2.16 13.47
C ILE A 2 10.25 3.14 12.39
N PRO A 3 8.96 3.16 12.01
CA PRO A 3 8.47 4.14 11.05
C PRO A 3 8.55 5.55 11.67
N ILE A 4 9.27 6.44 11.00
CA ILE A 4 9.33 7.85 11.40
C ILE A 4 8.08 8.53 10.84
N SER A 5 7.28 9.13 11.70
CA SER A 5 6.09 9.86 11.24
C SER A 5 6.50 11.11 10.44
N PHE A 6 5.60 11.61 9.59
CA PHE A 6 5.84 12.85 8.85
C PHE A 6 6.05 14.08 9.74
N SER A 7 5.54 14.07 10.97
CA SER A 7 5.82 15.16 11.93
C SER A 7 7.27 15.09 12.39
N ILE A 8 7.74 13.92 12.83
CA ILE A 8 9.12 13.74 13.28
C ILE A 8 10.11 13.99 12.13
N ALA A 9 9.80 13.50 10.93
CA ALA A 9 10.61 13.69 9.74
C ALA A 9 10.81 15.17 9.36
N ARG A 10 9.86 16.04 9.70
CA ARG A 10 9.97 17.50 9.48
C ARG A 10 10.85 18.20 10.49
N ASP A 11 11.01 17.63 11.68
CA ASP A 11 11.74 18.26 12.78
C ASP A 11 13.24 17.93 12.73
N ILE A 12 13.63 16.78 12.15
CA ILE A 12 15.03 16.33 12.07
C ILE A 12 15.98 17.35 11.44
N PRO A 13 15.65 18.05 10.33
CA PRO A 13 16.56 19.03 9.74
C PRO A 13 16.90 20.21 10.67
N ALA A 14 16.09 20.47 11.70
CA ALA A 14 16.37 21.52 12.68
C ALA A 14 17.47 21.12 13.68
N THR A 15 17.65 19.82 13.93
CA THR A 15 18.68 19.30 14.86
C THR A 15 19.87 18.69 14.13
N GLU A 16 19.66 18.13 12.94
CA GLU A 16 20.64 17.37 12.16
C GLU A 16 20.65 17.85 10.69
N PRO A 17 21.30 18.99 10.38
CA PRO A 17 21.21 19.65 9.07
C PRO A 17 21.88 18.87 7.93
N GLU A 18 22.74 17.89 8.25
CA GLU A 18 23.40 17.03 7.26
C GLU A 18 22.45 16.01 6.63
N TRP A 19 21.31 15.71 7.29
CA TRP A 19 20.38 14.67 6.87
C TRP A 19 19.46 15.14 5.75
N ARG A 20 19.30 14.32 4.69
CA ARG A 20 18.34 14.57 3.61
C ARG A 20 17.16 13.62 3.70
N ILE A 21 15.98 14.16 3.93
CA ILE A 21 14.77 13.38 4.17
C ILE A 21 13.75 13.62 3.05
N ILE A 22 13.30 12.54 2.42
CA ILE A 22 12.21 12.57 1.43
C ILE A 22 11.04 11.72 1.96
N PRO A 23 9.95 12.34 2.45
CA PRO A 23 8.78 11.62 2.90
C PRO A 23 7.95 11.16 1.71
N LEU A 24 7.86 9.84 1.52
CA LEU A 24 7.09 9.24 0.44
C LEU A 24 5.74 8.76 0.96
N ARG A 25 4.66 9.33 0.43
CA ARG A 25 3.29 8.90 0.72
C ARG A 25 2.82 8.05 -0.46
N HIS A 26 2.89 6.74 -0.30
CA HIS A 26 2.33 5.83 -1.28
C HIS A 26 0.80 5.79 -1.16
N PHE A 27 0.14 5.50 -2.27
CA PHE A 27 -1.29 5.18 -2.29
C PHE A 27 -1.49 3.71 -1.90
N ASN A 28 -2.55 3.04 -2.38
CA ASN A 28 -2.75 1.61 -2.21
C ASN A 28 -2.00 0.86 -3.34
N PRO A 29 -0.76 0.38 -3.13
CA PRO A 29 -0.04 -0.36 -4.15
C PRO A 29 -0.74 -1.70 -4.37
N ILE A 30 -0.87 -2.10 -5.64
CA ILE A 30 -1.37 -3.41 -6.02
C ILE A 30 -0.49 -4.01 -7.13
N GLY A 31 -0.53 -5.33 -7.26
CA GLY A 31 0.12 -6.06 -8.34
C GLY A 31 1.04 -7.16 -7.84
N ALA A 32 1.81 -7.70 -8.77
CA ALA A 32 2.81 -8.73 -8.57
C ALA A 32 3.90 -8.51 -9.62
N HIS A 33 5.10 -9.05 -9.39
CA HIS A 33 6.15 -9.07 -10.39
C HIS A 33 5.67 -9.80 -11.66
N GLU A 34 6.06 -9.33 -12.84
CA GLU A 34 5.60 -9.85 -14.15
C GLU A 34 5.85 -11.35 -14.35
N SER A 35 6.89 -11.90 -13.70
CA SER A 35 7.16 -13.34 -13.69
C SER A 35 6.08 -14.19 -13.00
N GLY A 36 5.17 -13.56 -12.25
CA GLY A 36 4.14 -14.21 -11.44
C GLY A 36 4.68 -14.92 -10.19
N ARG A 37 5.99 -14.89 -9.93
CA ARG A 37 6.64 -15.62 -8.82
C ARG A 37 6.77 -14.81 -7.54
N ILE A 38 6.59 -13.49 -7.61
CA ILE A 38 6.74 -12.57 -6.49
C ILE A 38 5.49 -11.69 -6.46
N GLY A 39 4.77 -11.70 -5.34
CA GLY A 39 3.57 -10.90 -5.15
C GLY A 39 3.30 -10.72 -3.66
N GLU A 40 2.33 -9.89 -3.33
CA GLU A 40 1.94 -9.69 -1.94
C GLU A 40 1.22 -10.94 -1.39
N TYR A 41 1.65 -11.39 -0.22
CA TYR A 41 1.03 -12.52 0.47
C TYR A 41 0.88 -12.22 1.96
N SER A 42 -0.36 -12.07 2.42
CA SER A 42 -0.69 -11.85 3.83
C SER A 42 -0.87 -13.19 4.55
N LYS A 43 -0.23 -13.35 5.72
CA LYS A 43 -0.50 -14.49 6.62
C LYS A 43 -1.80 -14.21 7.38
N GLY A 44 -2.71 -15.17 7.40
CA GLY A 44 -4.01 -15.04 8.07
C GLY A 44 -5.05 -14.33 7.20
N ILE A 45 -5.99 -13.60 7.83
CA ILE A 45 -7.03 -12.85 7.13
C ILE A 45 -6.40 -11.58 6.54
N PRO A 46 -6.48 -11.37 5.20
CA PRO A 46 -5.93 -10.18 4.58
C PRO A 46 -6.70 -8.92 4.98
N ASN A 47 -5.97 -7.85 5.29
CA ASN A 47 -6.56 -6.53 5.56
C ASN A 47 -6.64 -5.64 4.31
N ASN A 48 -5.86 -5.96 3.27
CA ASN A 48 -5.90 -5.22 2.00
C ASN A 48 -6.90 -5.88 1.05
N LEU A 49 -7.72 -5.05 0.39
CA LEU A 49 -8.70 -5.47 -0.60
C LEU A 49 -8.09 -6.38 -1.67
N MET A 50 -6.92 -6.02 -2.22
CA MET A 50 -6.36 -6.77 -3.35
C MET A 50 -5.87 -8.16 -2.95
N THR A 51 -5.20 -8.28 -1.78
CA THR A 51 -4.75 -9.58 -1.28
C THR A 51 -5.91 -10.45 -0.82
N TYR A 52 -7.02 -9.85 -0.39
CA TYR A 52 -8.26 -10.57 -0.12
C TYR A 52 -8.89 -11.11 -1.42
N ILE A 53 -9.08 -10.24 -2.42
CA ILE A 53 -9.66 -10.59 -3.72
C ILE A 53 -8.91 -11.75 -4.37
N GLN A 54 -7.57 -11.75 -4.31
CA GLN A 54 -6.76 -12.82 -4.89
C GLN A 54 -6.94 -14.19 -4.20
N GLN A 55 -7.36 -14.20 -2.94
CA GLN A 55 -7.50 -15.44 -2.15
C GLN A 55 -8.86 -16.13 -2.34
N VAL A 56 -9.88 -15.43 -2.82
CA VAL A 56 -11.22 -16.00 -3.10
C VAL A 56 -11.16 -16.99 -4.27
N PRO A 57 -10.60 -16.66 -5.45
CA PRO A 57 -10.52 -17.59 -6.59
C PRO A 57 -9.72 -18.87 -6.32
N VAL A 58 -8.74 -18.81 -5.41
CA VAL A 58 -7.93 -19.97 -5.00
C VAL A 58 -8.56 -20.74 -3.83
N GLY A 59 -9.80 -20.42 -3.45
CA GLY A 59 -10.61 -21.16 -2.48
C GLY A 59 -10.21 -20.98 -1.03
N ARG A 60 -9.41 -19.97 -0.68
CA ARG A 60 -9.02 -19.71 0.71
C ARG A 60 -10.10 -18.99 1.52
N PHE A 61 -10.90 -18.17 0.86
CA PHE A 61 -12.07 -17.53 1.43
C PHE A 61 -13.28 -17.77 0.50
N PRO A 62 -14.48 -17.99 1.06
CA PRO A 62 -15.66 -18.30 0.25
C PRO A 62 -16.15 -17.10 -0.58
N GLU A 63 -16.00 -15.89 -0.06
CA GLU A 63 -16.49 -14.66 -0.69
C GLU A 63 -15.69 -13.44 -0.23
N LEU A 64 -15.82 -12.34 -0.98
CA LEU A 64 -15.25 -11.05 -0.63
C LEU A 64 -16.26 -10.23 0.20
N ASN A 65 -15.82 -9.72 1.34
CA ASN A 65 -16.60 -8.76 2.11
C ASN A 65 -16.32 -7.33 1.61
N VAL A 66 -17.37 -6.64 1.13
CA VAL A 66 -17.31 -5.22 0.76
C VAL A 66 -17.77 -4.38 1.95
N PHE A 67 -16.89 -3.52 2.46
CA PHE A 67 -17.18 -2.69 3.62
C PHE A 67 -17.75 -1.32 3.22
N GLY A 68 -19.05 -1.14 3.45
CA GLY A 68 -19.80 0.08 3.15
C GLY A 68 -20.49 0.06 1.78
N HIS A 69 -21.70 0.60 1.73
CA HIS A 69 -22.60 0.54 0.57
C HIS A 69 -23.39 1.84 0.35
N ASP A 70 -23.08 2.89 1.10
CA ASP A 70 -23.79 4.16 1.17
C ASP A 70 -22.84 5.36 1.01
N TYR A 71 -21.64 5.13 0.48
CA TYR A 71 -20.76 6.23 0.10
C TYR A 71 -21.40 7.07 -1.01
N PRO A 72 -21.10 8.39 -1.10
CA PRO A 72 -21.59 9.26 -2.17
C PRO A 72 -20.81 9.00 -3.48
N THR A 73 -20.87 7.76 -3.96
CA THR A 73 -20.22 7.23 -5.17
C THR A 73 -21.29 6.58 -6.06
N GLN A 74 -20.94 6.25 -7.30
CA GLN A 74 -21.92 5.78 -8.27
C GLN A 74 -22.63 4.49 -7.85
N ASP A 75 -21.93 3.59 -7.16
CA ASP A 75 -22.42 2.27 -6.74
C ASP A 75 -22.52 2.11 -5.22
N GLY A 76 -22.28 3.18 -4.46
CA GLY A 76 -22.29 3.18 -2.99
C GLY A 76 -21.03 2.60 -2.34
N SER A 77 -20.06 2.10 -3.11
CA SER A 77 -18.80 1.56 -2.58
C SER A 77 -17.70 2.62 -2.43
N ALA A 78 -16.70 2.35 -1.58
CA ALA A 78 -15.57 3.25 -1.41
C ALA A 78 -14.66 3.27 -2.65
N ILE A 79 -14.33 4.46 -3.16
CA ILE A 79 -13.38 4.64 -4.26
C ILE A 79 -11.98 4.87 -3.69
N HIS A 80 -11.02 4.01 -4.03
CA HIS A 80 -9.63 4.12 -3.59
C HIS A 80 -8.68 4.38 -4.77
N GLY A 81 -7.79 5.37 -4.60
CA GLY A 81 -6.67 5.61 -5.52
C GLY A 81 -5.72 4.41 -5.52
N THR A 82 -5.66 3.71 -6.65
CA THR A 82 -4.92 2.45 -6.80
C THR A 82 -3.73 2.66 -7.72
N LEU A 83 -2.53 2.26 -7.28
CA LEU A 83 -1.31 2.33 -8.09
C LEU A 83 -0.83 0.91 -8.41
N TYR A 84 -0.51 0.66 -9.67
CA TYR A 84 -0.06 -0.65 -10.12
C TYR A 84 1.47 -0.74 -10.08
N ALA A 85 2.02 -1.73 -9.37
CA ALA A 85 3.45 -1.84 -9.05
C ALA A 85 4.34 -2.36 -10.19
N LEU A 86 3.83 -2.50 -11.44
CA LEU A 86 4.59 -3.06 -12.57
C LEU A 86 5.58 -2.09 -13.23
N SER A 87 5.76 -0.87 -12.75
CA SER A 87 6.67 0.08 -13.39
C SER A 87 8.11 -0.15 -12.92
N ASN A 88 9.03 -0.42 -13.87
CA ASN A 88 10.51 -0.38 -13.72
C ASN A 88 11.06 0.98 -13.22
N HIS A 89 10.19 1.87 -12.76
CA HIS A 89 10.51 3.08 -12.04
C HIS A 89 10.11 2.88 -10.59
N LEU A 90 11.09 2.48 -9.76
CA LEU A 90 11.14 2.71 -8.31
C LEU A 90 9.78 2.99 -7.66
N CYS A 91 8.97 1.94 -7.48
CA CYS A 91 7.81 2.04 -6.59
C CYS A 91 8.36 1.89 -5.16
N LEU A 92 8.81 3.03 -4.63
CA LEU A 92 9.57 3.12 -3.39
C LEU A 92 8.73 2.65 -2.21
N SER A 93 8.99 1.42 -1.77
CA SER A 93 8.77 1.03 -0.39
C SER A 93 9.93 1.59 0.45
N GLY A 94 9.59 2.42 1.43
CA GLY A 94 10.54 2.90 2.43
C GLY A 94 11.17 4.27 2.12
N PHE A 95 11.34 5.04 3.19
CA PHE A 95 12.05 6.31 3.22
C PHE A 95 13.40 6.19 2.52
N LEU A 96 13.62 6.97 1.46
CA LEU A 96 14.96 7.27 0.98
C LEU A 96 15.54 8.32 1.95
N LEU A 97 16.35 7.83 2.89
CA LEU A 97 17.35 8.63 3.57
C LEU A 97 18.60 8.59 2.68
N PHE A 98 19.03 9.74 2.19
CA PHE A 98 20.38 9.94 1.67
C PHE A 98 21.22 10.63 2.74
#